data_AF-A0A849W340-F1
#
_entry.id   AF-A0A849W340-F1
#
_cell.length_a   1.000
_cell.length_b   1.000
_cell.length_c   1.000
_cell.angle_alpha   90.00
_cell.angle_beta   90.00
_cell.angle_gamma   90.00
#
_symmetry.space_group_name_H-M   'P 1'
#
loop_
_entity.id
_entity.type
_entity.pdbx_description
1 polymer ?
#
loop_
_entity_poly.entity_id
_entity_poly.type
_entity_poly.pdbx_seq_one_letter_code
_entity_poly.pdbx_strand_id
1 'polypeptide(L)'
;MPAGLWQLAVLQLLFYLFIAAGAGLYLFFRKPIIFVGLLALFSSLAFSVISFKAVVPWWGLTGDEVFIFAFLQKVIAGNFFADFFYSALPPFYPPLYFWVVGGVGNLFGLTAVQSGNLGVALMLLATPLIIYFWQVIRGEQNHSLLVLLPALMYVVSSWSAVIVKPYEFFSAVLLVVWTIFLAQDIYYKRLGFKSLIFYGGFGGLLFLTFYFWFLVLLIALAILKLMIETDFLYYFKKWFLVGVIIAVTSLPFTLPLAMSYVRFGAENWQAAWFIEEYLDLYLPFFDFSIFGAVALVGLISLFLLRQKIEIKVLGSILLACYTWQAISLYTIYFWDAPFLPAKPFLFLGGATLSAAAAFGLTELIAKVKNNRLKFGLVSLSLVLFSSQLIFGPMISSEIKYHLNLTRNPLREEFMNLKGNLEKISDLDNLTVLSSGVPEMSAFVPLDYYVSHNIHFSHPAAHFSDRFYFVRNLSEASDAKDFFERLKTSPWSKIDALLLLKGPGYYPINFYLDNYPLGGTEVEVRFPHRLIDERYFVTVFEDKQFVFLRLKD
;
A
#
# COMPACT_ATOMS: atom_id res chain seq x y z
N MET A 1 11.61 -1.01 26.67
CA MET A 1 11.15 0.16 27.47
C MET A 1 9.67 0.34 27.18
N PRO A 2 8.79 0.54 28.19
CA PRO A 2 7.40 0.88 27.93
C PRO A 2 7.34 2.12 27.02
N ALA A 3 6.27 2.24 26.22
CA ALA A 3 6.02 3.33 25.28
C ALA A 3 6.56 4.64 25.85
N GLY A 4 7.36 5.36 25.05
CA GLY A 4 8.05 6.54 25.55
C GLY A 4 7.00 7.54 25.98
N LEU A 5 6.79 7.71 27.29
CA LEU A 5 5.79 8.63 27.86
C LEU A 5 5.93 10.02 27.22
N TRP A 6 7.17 10.40 26.88
CA TRP A 6 7.50 11.61 26.15
C TRP A 6 6.88 11.69 24.75
N GLN A 7 6.81 10.61 23.96
CA GLN A 7 6.17 10.63 22.64
C GLN A 7 4.68 10.88 22.77
N LEU A 8 4.05 10.18 23.72
CA LEU A 8 2.63 10.36 24.01
C LEU A 8 2.35 11.81 24.45
N ALA A 9 3.22 12.38 25.31
CA ALA A 9 3.13 13.78 25.71
C ALA A 9 3.34 14.75 24.53
N VAL A 10 4.30 14.47 23.64
CA VAL A 10 4.54 15.28 22.43
C VAL A 10 3.34 15.21 21.48
N LEU A 11 2.73 14.03 21.27
CA LEU A 11 1.53 13.90 20.45
C LEU A 11 0.36 14.72 21.01
N GLN A 12 0.15 14.68 22.32
CA GLN A 12 -0.86 15.53 22.98
C GLN A 12 -0.52 17.02 22.85
N LEU A 13 0.75 17.40 22.98
CA LEU A 13 1.17 18.78 22.76
C LEU A 13 0.88 19.22 21.31
N LEU A 14 1.19 18.37 20.32
CA LEU A 14 0.91 18.62 18.90
C LEU A 14 -0.59 18.79 18.67
N PHE A 15 -1.44 18.00 19.33
CA PHE A 15 -2.89 18.18 19.29
C PHE A 15 -3.34 19.55 19.78
N TYR A 16 -2.92 19.94 20.99
CA TYR A 16 -3.32 21.23 21.56
C TYR A 16 -2.76 22.41 20.75
N LEU A 17 -1.52 22.30 20.29
CA LEU A 17 -0.90 23.30 19.40
C LEU A 17 -1.64 23.38 18.06
N PHE A 18 -2.04 22.26 17.46
CA PHE A 18 -2.81 22.26 16.22
C PHE A 18 -4.18 22.90 16.41
N ILE A 19 -4.88 22.63 17.52
CA ILE A 19 -6.18 23.28 17.79
C ILE A 19 -5.99 24.77 18.04
N ALA A 20 -5.02 25.17 18.87
CA ALA A 20 -4.76 26.58 19.17
C ALA A 20 -4.36 27.35 17.90
N ALA A 21 -3.43 26.80 17.12
CA ALA A 21 -2.97 27.36 15.86
C ALA A 21 -4.08 27.33 14.80
N GLY A 22 -4.79 26.22 14.64
CA GLY A 22 -5.85 26.06 13.66
C GLY A 22 -7.06 26.97 13.92
N ALA A 23 -7.48 27.07 15.18
CA ALA A 23 -8.54 27.99 15.60
C ALA A 23 -8.09 29.44 15.40
N GLY A 24 -6.89 29.81 15.84
CA GLY A 24 -6.35 31.15 15.66
C GLY A 24 -6.19 31.53 14.18
N LEU A 25 -5.61 30.64 13.38
CA LEU A 25 -5.17 30.98 12.02
C LEU A 25 -6.30 30.93 11.00
N TYR A 26 -7.22 29.95 11.09
CA TYR A 26 -8.36 29.89 10.18
C TYR A 26 -9.40 30.97 10.48
N LEU A 27 -9.66 31.25 11.77
CA LEU A 27 -10.70 32.20 12.17
C LEU A 27 -10.24 33.66 12.05
N PHE A 28 -8.97 33.97 12.31
CA PHE A 28 -8.47 35.36 12.27
C PHE A 28 -7.77 35.75 10.96
N PHE A 29 -6.98 34.86 10.34
CA PHE A 29 -6.18 35.22 9.17
C PHE A 29 -6.83 34.83 7.83
N ARG A 30 -7.82 33.92 7.85
CA ARG A 30 -8.59 33.47 6.67
C ARG A 30 -7.72 33.02 5.49
N LYS A 31 -6.55 32.43 5.75
CA LYS A 31 -5.63 31.92 4.72
C LYS A 31 -5.66 30.38 4.69
N PRO A 32 -6.35 29.75 3.72
CA PRO A 32 -6.43 28.29 3.61
C PRO A 32 -5.08 27.56 3.65
N ILE A 33 -4.06 28.09 2.95
CA ILE A 33 -2.71 27.50 2.90
C ILE A 33 -2.09 27.30 4.30
N ILE A 34 -2.35 28.21 5.24
CA ILE A 34 -1.77 28.11 6.58
C ILE A 34 -2.38 26.91 7.31
N PHE A 35 -3.70 26.74 7.22
CA PHE A 35 -4.38 25.60 7.83
C PHE A 35 -3.93 24.28 7.21
N VAL A 36 -3.90 24.20 5.87
CA VAL A 36 -3.45 23.01 5.15
C VAL A 36 -1.98 22.70 5.45
N GLY A 37 -1.12 23.72 5.53
CA GLY A 37 0.29 23.57 5.89
C GLY A 37 0.48 23.05 7.31
N LEU A 38 -0.32 23.54 8.28
CA LEU A 38 -0.32 23.01 9.64
C LEU A 38 -0.79 21.56 9.67
N LEU A 39 -1.88 21.22 8.96
CA LEU A 39 -2.37 19.85 8.88
C LEU A 39 -1.29 18.91 8.35
N ALA A 40 -0.65 19.29 7.24
CA ALA A 40 0.43 18.54 6.63
C ALA A 40 1.61 18.35 7.59
N LEU A 41 2.10 19.46 8.17
CA LEU A 41 3.26 19.46 9.05
C LEU A 41 3.01 18.66 10.32
N PHE A 42 1.88 18.87 10.99
CA PHE A 42 1.58 18.21 12.26
C PHE A 42 1.30 16.72 12.08
N SER A 43 0.63 16.30 11.00
CA SER A 43 0.41 14.87 10.73
C SER A 43 1.72 14.15 10.42
N SER A 44 2.59 14.75 9.61
CA SER A 44 3.93 14.21 9.32
C SER A 44 4.80 14.16 10.58
N LEU A 45 4.86 15.24 11.35
CA LEU A 45 5.64 15.31 12.59
C LEU A 45 5.14 14.31 13.64
N ALA A 46 3.83 14.18 13.79
CA ALA A 46 3.23 13.22 14.72
C ALA A 46 3.62 11.78 14.38
N PHE A 47 3.54 11.40 13.10
CA PHE A 47 3.98 10.07 12.68
C PHE A 47 5.48 9.88 12.93
N SER A 48 6.32 10.86 12.58
CA SER A 48 7.77 10.81 12.84
C SER A 48 8.10 10.67 14.33
N VAL A 49 7.32 11.30 15.21
CA VAL A 49 7.44 11.13 16.66
C VAL A 49 7.05 9.72 17.06
N ILE A 50 5.94 9.18 16.56
CA ILE A 50 5.47 7.81 16.83
C ILE A 50 6.52 6.77 16.42
N SER A 51 7.03 6.88 15.20
CA SER A 51 7.98 5.94 14.61
C SER A 51 9.42 6.12 15.09
N PHE A 52 9.68 7.11 15.96
CA PHE A 52 11.03 7.40 16.44
C PHE A 52 11.62 6.19 17.20
N LYS A 53 12.78 5.72 16.72
CA LYS A 53 13.48 4.51 17.18
C LYS A 53 12.67 3.21 17.01
N ALA A 54 11.76 3.14 16.05
CA ALA A 54 11.16 1.88 15.65
C ALA A 54 12.25 0.93 15.11
N VAL A 55 12.27 -0.29 15.66
CA VAL A 55 13.12 -1.42 15.25
C VAL A 55 12.41 -2.25 14.19
N VAL A 56 11.10 -2.43 14.33
CA VAL A 56 10.22 -3.09 13.38
C VAL A 56 9.06 -2.16 12.99
N PRO A 57 8.39 -2.39 11.86
CA PRO A 57 7.26 -1.59 11.41
C PRO A 57 6.01 -1.78 12.28
N TRP A 58 4.92 -1.13 11.90
CA TRP A 58 3.72 -0.93 12.73
C TRP A 58 3.12 -2.24 13.26
N TRP A 59 3.06 -3.28 12.44
CA TRP A 59 2.56 -4.62 12.79
C TRP A 59 3.65 -5.63 13.10
N GLY A 60 4.90 -5.18 13.26
CA GLY A 60 6.01 -6.05 13.67
C GLY A 60 6.50 -7.01 12.59
N LEU A 61 6.44 -6.62 11.31
CA LEU A 61 6.79 -7.46 10.14
C LEU A 61 5.87 -8.67 9.97
N THR A 62 4.57 -8.44 10.01
CA THR A 62 3.56 -9.48 9.73
C THR A 62 2.72 -9.12 8.51
N GLY A 63 2.13 -10.14 7.87
CA GLY A 63 1.29 -9.99 6.69
C GLY A 63 2.00 -9.23 5.56
N ASP A 64 1.34 -8.20 5.05
CA ASP A 64 1.83 -7.37 3.94
C ASP A 64 3.14 -6.63 4.25
N GLU A 65 3.46 -6.36 5.52
CA GLU A 65 4.70 -5.67 5.87
C GLU A 65 5.94 -6.44 5.40
N VAL A 66 5.87 -7.77 5.38
CA VAL A 66 7.00 -8.61 4.97
C VAL A 66 7.46 -8.27 3.56
N PHE A 67 6.55 -8.24 2.57
CA PHE A 67 6.94 -7.93 1.20
C PHE A 67 7.21 -6.43 1.00
N ILE A 68 6.49 -5.54 1.70
CA ILE A 68 6.70 -4.09 1.60
C ILE A 68 8.13 -3.75 2.00
N PHE A 69 8.60 -4.28 3.12
CA PHE A 69 9.94 -4.01 3.62
C PHE A 69 11.01 -4.84 2.88
N ALA A 70 10.69 -6.02 2.35
CA ALA A 70 11.56 -6.74 1.41
C ALA A 70 11.82 -5.90 0.14
N PHE A 71 10.78 -5.29 -0.43
CA PHE A 71 10.92 -4.46 -1.62
C PHE A 71 11.74 -3.20 -1.32
N LEU A 72 11.47 -2.51 -0.21
CA LEU A 72 12.30 -1.38 0.22
C LEU A 72 13.76 -1.80 0.39
N GLN A 73 14.02 -2.95 1.01
CA GLN A 73 15.38 -3.45 1.23
C GLN A 73 16.09 -3.76 -0.10
N LYS A 74 15.40 -4.34 -1.09
CA LYS A 74 15.97 -4.54 -2.44
C LYS A 74 16.38 -3.22 -3.09
N VAL A 75 15.51 -2.21 -3.04
CA VAL A 75 15.82 -0.88 -3.60
C VAL A 75 16.97 -0.21 -2.83
N ILE A 76 17.00 -0.33 -1.51
CA ILE A 76 18.08 0.20 -0.66
C ILE A 76 19.43 -0.46 -0.99
N ALA A 77 19.42 -1.76 -1.35
CA ALA A 77 20.60 -2.46 -1.83
C ALA A 77 21.01 -2.08 -3.27
N GLY A 78 20.27 -1.20 -3.96
CA GLY A 78 20.55 -0.76 -5.32
C GLY A 78 19.81 -1.54 -6.41
N ASN A 79 18.98 -2.52 -6.04
CA ASN A 79 18.24 -3.36 -6.98
C ASN A 79 16.86 -2.77 -7.30
N PHE A 80 16.83 -1.63 -8.01
CA PHE A 80 15.59 -0.90 -8.32
C PHE A 80 14.64 -1.70 -9.22
N PHE A 81 15.15 -2.46 -10.18
CA PHE A 81 14.35 -3.14 -11.20
C PHE A 81 14.20 -4.65 -10.95
N ALA A 82 14.43 -5.09 -9.72
CA ALA A 82 14.26 -6.47 -9.30
C ALA A 82 12.98 -6.64 -8.49
N ASP A 83 12.37 -7.81 -8.59
CA ASP A 83 11.31 -8.22 -7.66
C ASP A 83 11.82 -8.34 -6.22
N PHE A 84 10.90 -8.23 -5.25
CA PHE A 84 11.24 -8.27 -3.84
C PHE A 84 11.72 -9.64 -3.34
N PHE A 85 11.34 -10.75 -4.00
CA PHE A 85 11.83 -12.09 -3.68
C PHE A 85 12.59 -12.78 -4.81
N TYR A 86 12.38 -12.37 -6.07
CA TYR A 86 12.98 -13.02 -7.23
C TYR A 86 13.83 -12.05 -8.05
N SER A 87 15.12 -11.90 -7.73
CA SER A 87 16.04 -10.94 -8.35
C SER A 87 16.14 -11.05 -9.88
N ALA A 88 15.90 -12.24 -10.44
CA ALA A 88 15.90 -12.49 -11.89
C ALA A 88 14.63 -12.00 -12.62
N LEU A 89 13.60 -11.58 -11.88
CA LEU A 89 12.34 -11.10 -12.41
C LEU A 89 12.19 -9.59 -12.15
N PRO A 90 11.51 -8.85 -13.03
CA PRO A 90 11.16 -7.46 -12.76
C PRO A 90 10.13 -7.37 -11.62
N PRO A 91 9.92 -6.19 -11.01
CA PRO A 91 8.84 -6.01 -10.05
C PRO A 91 7.50 -6.31 -10.72
N PHE A 92 6.64 -7.09 -10.05
CA PHE A 92 5.23 -7.19 -10.44
C PHE A 92 4.33 -6.24 -9.63
N TYR A 93 4.84 -5.69 -8.54
CA TYR A 93 4.17 -4.68 -7.74
C TYR A 93 4.54 -3.26 -8.20
N PRO A 94 3.61 -2.28 -8.21
CA PRO A 94 3.88 -0.91 -8.65
C PRO A 94 5.05 -0.25 -7.91
N PRO A 95 6.11 0.19 -8.60
CA PRO A 95 7.39 0.40 -7.93
C PRO A 95 7.68 1.84 -7.51
N LEU A 96 6.88 2.84 -7.92
CA LEU A 96 7.29 4.25 -7.75
C LEU A 96 7.50 4.66 -6.29
N TYR A 97 6.63 4.21 -5.39
CA TYR A 97 6.80 4.46 -3.96
C TYR A 97 8.12 3.90 -3.45
N PHE A 98 8.41 2.64 -3.81
CA PHE A 98 9.60 1.92 -3.38
C PHE A 98 10.87 2.51 -3.99
N TRP A 99 10.86 2.91 -5.26
CA TRP A 99 11.97 3.60 -5.92
C TRP A 99 12.31 4.92 -5.25
N VAL A 100 11.31 5.75 -4.95
CA VAL A 100 11.54 7.06 -4.33
C VAL A 100 12.01 6.89 -2.89
N VAL A 101 11.27 6.14 -2.07
CA VAL A 101 11.54 6.02 -0.64
C VAL A 101 12.77 5.15 -0.37
N GLY A 102 12.90 4.02 -1.06
CA GLY A 102 14.08 3.16 -1.00
C GLY A 102 15.32 3.82 -1.59
N GLY A 103 15.18 4.62 -2.65
CA GLY A 103 16.30 5.39 -3.22
C GLY A 103 16.82 6.47 -2.27
N VAL A 104 15.92 7.17 -1.56
CA VAL A 104 16.31 8.05 -0.45
C VAL A 104 17.00 7.25 0.66
N GLY A 105 16.49 6.06 0.98
CA GLY A 105 17.12 5.16 1.94
C GLY A 105 18.54 4.76 1.56
N ASN A 106 18.76 4.39 0.30
CA ASN A 106 20.08 4.10 -0.27
C ASN A 106 21.03 5.32 -0.15
N LEU A 107 20.54 6.52 -0.51
CA LEU A 107 21.35 7.75 -0.48
C LEU A 107 21.80 8.14 0.92
N PHE A 108 20.95 7.95 1.94
CA PHE A 108 21.22 8.37 3.32
C PHE A 108 21.62 7.22 4.25
N GLY A 109 21.80 5.99 3.74
CA GLY A 109 22.13 4.81 4.54
C GLY A 109 21.06 4.46 5.57
N LEU A 110 19.78 4.66 5.25
CA LEU A 110 18.66 4.31 6.12
C LEU A 110 18.36 2.82 6.01
N THR A 111 17.87 2.22 7.09
CA THR A 111 17.29 0.86 7.04
C THR A 111 15.96 0.86 6.29
N ALA A 112 15.48 -0.32 5.87
CA ALA A 112 14.15 -0.44 5.27
C ALA A 112 13.05 0.10 6.20
N VAL A 113 13.11 -0.20 7.50
CA VAL A 113 12.16 0.29 8.52
C VAL A 113 12.17 1.82 8.60
N GLN A 114 13.36 2.44 8.66
CA GLN A 114 13.50 3.90 8.68
C GLN A 114 12.97 4.53 7.38
N SER A 115 13.26 3.92 6.24
CA SER A 115 12.80 4.38 4.93
C SER A 115 11.28 4.29 4.82
N GLY A 116 10.66 3.16 5.20
CA GLY A 116 9.21 3.00 5.20
C GLY A 116 8.52 4.02 6.11
N ASN A 117 9.07 4.28 7.30
CA ASN A 117 8.56 5.32 8.20
C ASN A 117 8.67 6.73 7.58
N LEU A 118 9.80 7.04 6.94
CA LEU A 118 9.95 8.30 6.19
C LEU A 118 8.92 8.39 5.07
N GLY A 119 8.67 7.31 4.34
CA GLY A 119 7.67 7.22 3.29
C GLY A 119 6.26 7.59 3.78
N VAL A 120 5.82 7.03 4.92
CA VAL A 120 4.54 7.40 5.56
C VAL A 120 4.52 8.89 5.89
N ALA A 121 5.56 9.40 6.58
CA ALA A 121 5.63 10.81 6.98
C ALA A 121 5.59 11.77 5.78
N LEU A 122 6.23 11.40 4.65
CA LEU A 122 6.23 12.18 3.42
C LEU A 122 4.86 12.16 2.74
N MET A 123 4.16 11.03 2.71
CA MET A 123 2.81 10.95 2.14
C MET A 123 1.80 11.75 2.97
N LEU A 124 1.93 11.74 4.30
CA LEU A 124 1.14 12.60 5.21
C LEU A 124 1.53 14.09 5.16
N LEU A 125 2.67 14.43 4.58
CA LEU A 125 3.00 15.83 4.29
C LEU A 125 2.43 16.24 2.93
N ALA A 126 2.65 15.40 1.92
CA ALA A 126 2.39 15.72 0.52
C ALA A 126 0.90 15.73 0.19
N THR A 127 0.09 14.81 0.73
CA THR A 127 -1.33 14.63 0.36
C THR A 127 -2.14 15.94 0.40
N PRO A 128 -2.28 16.62 1.56
CA PRO A 128 -3.11 17.82 1.68
C PRO A 128 -2.52 19.00 0.89
N LEU A 129 -1.18 19.09 0.79
CA LEU A 129 -0.51 20.15 0.03
C LEU A 129 -0.75 20.02 -1.47
N ILE A 130 -0.62 18.82 -2.03
CA ILE A 130 -0.86 18.56 -3.45
C ILE A 130 -2.32 18.89 -3.79
N ILE A 131 -3.27 18.41 -2.98
CA ILE A 131 -4.71 18.68 -3.18
C ILE A 131 -5.00 20.18 -3.12
N TYR A 132 -4.40 20.89 -2.17
CA TYR A 132 -4.55 22.34 -2.05
C TYR A 132 -3.99 23.09 -3.26
N PHE A 133 -2.71 22.85 -3.60
CA PHE A 133 -2.06 23.54 -4.71
C PHE A 133 -2.73 23.24 -6.04
N TRP A 134 -3.23 22.03 -6.25
CA TRP A 134 -3.98 21.69 -7.45
C TRP A 134 -5.27 22.50 -7.56
N GLN A 135 -6.05 22.62 -6.48
CA GLN A 135 -7.23 23.48 -6.46
C GLN A 135 -6.87 24.95 -6.79
N VAL A 136 -5.78 25.48 -6.22
CA VAL A 136 -5.30 26.84 -6.48
C VAL A 136 -4.89 27.04 -7.93
N ILE A 137 -4.13 26.10 -8.52
CA ILE A 137 -3.73 26.13 -9.93
C ILE A 137 -4.96 26.12 -10.85
N ARG A 138 -6.02 25.44 -10.42
CA ARG A 138 -7.32 25.38 -11.12
C ARG A 138 -8.19 26.62 -10.91
N GLY A 139 -7.73 27.58 -10.10
CA GLY A 139 -8.40 28.84 -9.87
C GLY A 139 -9.54 28.76 -8.85
N GLU A 140 -9.60 27.72 -8.02
CA GLU A 140 -10.60 27.62 -6.95
C GLU A 140 -10.44 28.79 -5.96
N GLN A 141 -11.56 29.48 -5.68
CA GLN A 141 -11.60 30.66 -4.80
C GLN A 141 -12.39 30.40 -3.52
N ASN A 142 -13.12 29.29 -3.42
CA ASN A 142 -13.89 28.96 -2.25
C ASN A 142 -12.97 28.50 -1.12
N HIS A 143 -12.74 29.39 -0.16
CA HIS A 143 -11.88 29.12 1.00
C HIS A 143 -12.30 27.88 1.80
N SER A 144 -13.60 27.58 1.87
CA SER A 144 -14.09 26.41 2.59
C SER A 144 -13.73 25.12 1.85
N LEU A 145 -13.86 25.09 0.52
CA LEU A 145 -13.46 23.92 -0.26
C LEU A 145 -11.94 23.69 -0.22
N LEU A 146 -11.17 24.77 -0.35
CA LEU A 146 -9.71 24.76 -0.26
C LEU A 146 -9.18 24.16 1.05
N VAL A 147 -9.98 24.20 2.13
CA VAL A 147 -9.64 23.60 3.42
C VAL A 147 -10.28 22.22 3.60
N LEU A 148 -11.59 22.09 3.33
CA LEU A 148 -12.34 20.88 3.61
C LEU A 148 -11.91 19.71 2.74
N LEU A 149 -11.60 19.93 1.47
CA LEU A 149 -11.19 18.85 0.57
C LEU A 149 -9.88 18.20 1.04
N PRO A 150 -8.76 18.91 1.26
CA PRO A 150 -7.54 18.28 1.77
C PRO A 150 -7.69 17.74 3.21
N ALA A 151 -8.51 18.38 4.06
CA ALA A 151 -8.70 17.93 5.43
C ALA A 151 -9.46 16.59 5.51
N LEU A 152 -10.61 16.48 4.87
CA LEU A 152 -11.45 15.28 4.94
C LEU A 152 -10.82 14.07 4.25
N MET A 153 -9.79 14.25 3.43
CA MET A 153 -9.02 13.16 2.85
C MET A 153 -8.16 12.41 3.87
N TYR A 154 -8.07 12.86 5.12
CA TYR A 154 -7.52 12.07 6.24
C TYR A 154 -8.57 11.27 7.00
N VAL A 155 -9.84 11.44 6.65
CA VAL A 155 -10.97 10.74 7.25
C VAL A 155 -11.53 9.79 6.18
N VAL A 156 -10.73 8.82 5.75
CA VAL A 156 -11.09 7.89 4.66
C VAL A 156 -11.05 6.42 5.07
N SER A 157 -10.21 6.10 6.05
CA SER A 157 -9.94 4.72 6.52
C SER A 157 -9.24 4.78 7.88
N SER A 158 -8.95 3.63 8.47
CA SER A 158 -8.21 3.55 9.74
C SER A 158 -6.76 3.99 9.58
N TRP A 159 -6.18 4.60 10.62
CA TRP A 159 -4.76 4.98 10.61
C TRP A 159 -3.84 3.79 10.47
N SER A 160 -4.23 2.62 10.99
CA SER A 160 -3.48 1.38 10.81
C SER A 160 -3.33 1.04 9.32
N ALA A 161 -4.43 1.11 8.53
CA ALA A 161 -4.36 0.89 7.09
C ALA A 161 -3.49 1.95 6.38
N VAL A 162 -3.64 3.23 6.73
CA VAL A 162 -2.87 4.34 6.14
C VAL A 162 -1.37 4.19 6.41
N ILE A 163 -0.98 3.77 7.62
CA ILE A 163 0.43 3.60 8.02
C ILE A 163 1.06 2.41 7.29
N VAL A 164 0.34 1.29 7.17
CA VAL A 164 0.87 0.10 6.48
C VAL A 164 0.95 0.32 4.97
N LYS A 165 -0.05 0.99 4.39
CA LYS A 165 -0.19 1.15 2.94
C LYS A 165 -0.31 2.62 2.53
N PRO A 166 0.69 3.46 2.85
CA PRO A 166 0.63 4.89 2.59
C PRO A 166 0.54 5.20 1.09
N TYR A 167 1.12 4.34 0.24
CA TYR A 167 1.09 4.48 -1.22
C TYR A 167 -0.27 4.14 -1.82
N GLU A 168 -0.99 3.14 -1.28
CA GLU A 168 -2.37 2.82 -1.67
C GLU A 168 -3.30 3.98 -1.28
N PHE A 169 -3.17 4.50 -0.05
CA PHE A 169 -3.91 5.67 0.43
C PHE A 169 -3.66 6.92 -0.43
N PHE A 170 -2.37 7.28 -0.61
CA PHE A 170 -1.95 8.47 -1.34
C PHE A 170 -2.46 8.45 -2.78
N SER A 171 -2.29 7.32 -3.46
CA SER A 171 -2.75 7.16 -4.85
C SER A 171 -4.27 7.18 -4.97
N ALA A 172 -5.02 6.58 -4.04
CA ALA A 172 -6.49 6.57 -4.06
C ALA A 172 -7.06 7.99 -3.93
N VAL A 173 -6.59 8.72 -2.92
CA VAL A 173 -7.02 10.11 -2.65
C VAL A 173 -6.71 11.02 -3.83
N LEU A 174 -5.49 10.95 -4.36
CA LEU A 174 -5.09 11.79 -5.49
C LEU A 174 -5.78 11.37 -6.79
N LEU A 175 -6.11 10.09 -6.97
CA LEU A 175 -6.88 9.64 -8.14
C LEU A 175 -8.30 10.22 -8.12
N VAL A 176 -8.96 10.28 -6.96
CA VAL A 176 -10.28 10.92 -6.83
C VAL A 176 -10.20 12.39 -7.27
N VAL A 177 -9.24 13.14 -6.74
CA VAL A 177 -9.06 14.56 -7.09
C VAL A 177 -8.66 14.76 -8.55
N TRP A 178 -7.73 13.93 -9.07
CA TRP A 178 -7.32 13.92 -10.48
C TRP A 178 -8.51 13.67 -11.41
N THR A 179 -9.38 12.71 -11.05
CA THR A 179 -10.55 12.35 -11.87
C THR A 179 -11.58 13.48 -11.91
N ILE A 180 -11.82 14.16 -10.79
CA ILE A 180 -12.73 15.33 -10.74
C ILE A 180 -12.26 16.40 -11.72
N PHE A 181 -10.99 16.81 -11.66
CA PHE A 181 -10.47 17.90 -12.48
C PHE A 181 -10.36 17.52 -13.96
N LEU A 182 -9.94 16.30 -14.27
CA LEU A 182 -9.90 15.81 -15.64
C LEU A 182 -11.31 15.73 -16.25
N ALA A 183 -12.27 15.18 -15.50
CA ALA A 183 -13.65 15.10 -15.96
C ALA A 183 -14.28 16.48 -16.18
N GLN A 184 -14.01 17.46 -15.31
CA GLN A 184 -14.40 18.86 -15.53
C GLN A 184 -13.81 19.41 -16.83
N ASP A 185 -12.53 19.20 -17.09
CA ASP A 185 -11.88 19.70 -18.31
C ASP A 185 -12.42 19.05 -19.58
N ILE A 186 -12.78 17.77 -19.52
CA ILE A 186 -13.45 17.09 -20.63
C ILE A 186 -14.87 17.64 -20.80
N TYR A 187 -15.65 17.73 -19.71
CA TYR A 187 -17.03 18.20 -19.72
C TYR A 187 -17.16 19.63 -20.27
N TYR A 188 -16.33 20.55 -19.77
CA TYR A 188 -16.31 21.95 -20.22
C TYR A 188 -15.46 22.20 -21.47
N LYS A 189 -14.94 21.14 -22.11
CA LYS A 189 -14.08 21.21 -23.31
C LYS A 189 -12.83 22.10 -23.15
N ARG A 190 -12.25 22.13 -21.95
CA ARG A 190 -11.04 22.89 -21.58
C ARG A 190 -9.75 22.08 -21.70
N LEU A 191 -9.84 20.79 -22.04
CA LEU A 191 -8.69 19.89 -22.14
C LEU A 191 -7.83 20.16 -23.40
N GLY A 192 -6.89 21.10 -23.27
CA GLY A 192 -5.83 21.40 -24.23
C GLY A 192 -4.64 20.43 -24.14
N PHE A 193 -3.65 20.59 -25.03
CA PHE A 193 -2.48 19.70 -25.12
C PHE A 193 -1.63 19.69 -23.84
N LYS A 194 -1.34 20.85 -23.23
CA LYS A 194 -0.57 20.92 -21.97
C LYS A 194 -1.27 20.17 -20.83
N SER A 195 -2.58 20.39 -20.68
CA SER A 195 -3.39 19.68 -19.69
C SER A 195 -3.43 18.17 -19.96
N LEU A 196 -3.50 17.77 -21.24
CA LEU A 196 -3.46 16.36 -21.63
C LEU A 196 -2.16 15.68 -21.17
N ILE A 197 -1.00 16.31 -21.42
CA ILE A 197 0.31 15.81 -20.95
C ILE A 197 0.37 15.80 -19.43
N PHE A 198 -0.12 16.84 -18.77
CA PHE A 198 -0.15 16.90 -17.30
C PHE A 198 -1.00 15.78 -16.68
N TYR A 199 -2.26 15.61 -17.10
CA TYR A 199 -3.12 14.56 -16.56
C TYR A 199 -2.61 13.16 -16.93
N GLY A 200 -2.11 12.98 -18.15
CA GLY A 200 -1.53 11.71 -18.60
C GLY A 200 -0.28 11.33 -17.80
N GLY A 201 0.67 12.25 -17.67
CA GLY A 201 1.90 12.03 -16.91
C GLY A 201 1.64 11.83 -15.42
N PHE A 202 0.81 12.68 -14.81
CA PHE A 202 0.44 12.53 -13.40
C PHE A 202 -0.35 11.23 -13.16
N GLY A 203 -1.26 10.88 -14.06
CA GLY A 203 -1.96 9.59 -14.03
C GLY A 203 -1.00 8.40 -14.17
N GLY A 204 0.05 8.52 -14.99
CA GLY A 204 1.12 7.54 -15.11
C GLY A 204 1.91 7.37 -13.82
N LEU A 205 2.22 8.47 -13.12
CA LEU A 205 2.84 8.41 -11.80
C LEU A 205 1.93 7.74 -10.77
N LEU A 206 0.64 8.10 -10.73
CA LEU A 206 -0.34 7.44 -9.86
C LEU A 206 -0.45 5.94 -10.16
N PHE A 207 -0.44 5.57 -11.45
CA PHE A 207 -0.46 4.17 -11.89
C PHE A 207 0.78 3.41 -11.41
N LEU A 208 1.97 4.03 -11.49
CA LEU A 208 3.21 3.47 -10.96
C LEU A 208 3.26 3.45 -9.42
N THR A 209 2.46 4.27 -8.73
CA THR A 209 2.29 4.19 -7.27
C THR A 209 1.36 3.03 -6.90
N PHE A 210 0.20 2.91 -7.56
CA PHE A 210 -0.71 1.79 -7.38
C PHE A 210 -1.77 1.73 -8.50
N TYR A 211 -1.68 0.72 -9.38
CA TYR A 211 -2.54 0.66 -10.57
C TYR A 211 -3.97 0.17 -10.31
N PHE A 212 -4.24 -0.54 -9.21
CA PHE A 212 -5.52 -1.24 -9.03
C PHE A 212 -6.73 -0.29 -9.08
N TRP A 213 -6.58 0.95 -8.56
CA TRP A 213 -7.62 1.97 -8.60
C TRP A 213 -8.07 2.32 -10.03
N PHE A 214 -7.18 2.18 -11.03
CA PHE A 214 -7.51 2.44 -12.42
C PHE A 214 -8.47 1.40 -12.99
N LEU A 215 -8.46 0.16 -12.48
CA LEU A 215 -9.42 -0.87 -12.89
C LEU A 215 -10.85 -0.47 -12.51
N VAL A 216 -11.02 0.01 -11.28
CA VAL A 216 -12.30 0.55 -10.79
C VAL A 216 -12.67 1.82 -11.55
N LEU A 217 -11.68 2.68 -11.83
CA LEU A 217 -11.89 3.91 -12.60
C LEU A 217 -12.45 3.62 -14.00
N LEU A 218 -12.00 2.58 -14.71
CA LEU A 218 -12.53 2.24 -16.04
C LEU A 218 -14.05 2.02 -16.01
N ILE A 219 -14.55 1.33 -14.97
CA ILE A 219 -15.99 1.16 -14.72
C ILE A 219 -16.64 2.53 -14.41
N ALA A 220 -16.01 3.33 -13.55
CA ALA A 220 -16.50 4.66 -13.19
C ALA A 220 -16.63 5.59 -14.41
N LEU A 221 -15.71 5.52 -15.38
CA LEU A 221 -15.78 6.31 -16.61
C LEU A 221 -16.99 5.91 -17.47
N ALA A 222 -17.25 4.61 -17.59
CA ALA A 222 -18.43 4.13 -18.29
C ALA A 222 -19.73 4.62 -17.62
N ILE A 223 -19.80 4.54 -16.29
CA ILE A 223 -20.95 5.04 -15.50
C ILE A 223 -21.08 6.56 -15.64
N LEU A 224 -19.98 7.31 -15.53
CA LEU A 224 -19.97 8.76 -15.64
C LEU A 224 -20.52 9.23 -16.99
N LYS A 225 -20.17 8.54 -18.08
CA LYS A 225 -20.67 8.87 -19.41
C LYS A 225 -22.21 8.80 -19.49
N LEU A 226 -22.84 7.90 -18.73
CA LEU A 226 -24.30 7.81 -18.63
C LEU A 226 -24.92 8.97 -17.84
N MET A 227 -24.16 9.62 -16.97
CA MET A 227 -24.61 10.73 -16.12
C MET A 227 -24.41 12.12 -16.75
N ILE A 228 -23.61 12.21 -17.82
CA ILE A 228 -23.23 13.49 -18.44
C ILE A 228 -23.59 13.55 -19.94
N GLU A 229 -24.08 14.72 -20.34
CA GLU A 229 -24.39 15.03 -21.73
C GLU A 229 -23.14 15.57 -22.43
N THR A 230 -22.31 14.65 -22.91
CA THR A 230 -21.14 14.95 -23.75
C THR A 230 -21.16 14.05 -24.98
N ASP A 231 -20.61 14.55 -26.08
CA ASP A 231 -20.42 13.77 -27.31
C ASP A 231 -19.61 12.49 -27.01
N PHE A 232 -20.13 11.35 -27.45
CA PHE A 232 -19.58 10.04 -27.14
C PHE A 232 -18.14 9.90 -27.64
N LEU A 233 -17.89 10.25 -28.90
CA LEU A 233 -16.59 10.10 -29.53
C LEU A 233 -15.56 11.04 -28.90
N TYR A 234 -15.93 12.29 -28.63
CA TYR A 234 -15.09 13.25 -27.94
C TYR A 234 -14.70 12.75 -26.55
N TYR A 235 -15.67 12.29 -25.75
CA TYR A 235 -15.46 11.81 -24.39
C TYR A 235 -14.43 10.66 -24.36
N PHE A 236 -14.69 9.59 -25.10
CA PHE A 236 -13.80 8.42 -25.10
C PHE A 236 -12.46 8.71 -25.76
N LYS A 237 -12.40 9.56 -26.80
CA LYS A 237 -11.13 9.98 -27.39
C LYS A 237 -10.25 10.71 -26.37
N LYS A 238 -10.80 11.61 -25.56
CA LYS A 238 -10.00 12.34 -24.57
C LYS A 238 -9.48 11.43 -23.45
N TRP A 239 -10.32 10.55 -22.93
CA TRP A 239 -9.88 9.54 -21.96
C TRP A 239 -8.84 8.59 -22.54
N PHE A 240 -9.02 8.13 -23.77
CA PHE A 240 -8.06 7.29 -24.47
C PHE A 240 -6.70 7.98 -24.62
N LEU A 241 -6.68 9.24 -25.06
CA LEU A 241 -5.43 10.00 -25.21
C LEU A 241 -4.70 10.18 -23.86
N VAL A 242 -5.43 10.42 -22.77
CA VAL A 242 -4.85 10.43 -21.42
C VAL A 242 -4.29 9.04 -21.08
N GLY A 243 -5.06 7.98 -21.34
CA GLY A 243 -4.67 6.59 -21.11
C GLY A 243 -3.41 6.17 -21.86
N VAL A 244 -3.23 6.63 -23.11
CA VAL A 244 -2.00 6.40 -23.88
C VAL A 244 -0.79 7.03 -23.18
N ILE A 245 -0.91 8.27 -22.69
CA ILE A 245 0.20 8.92 -21.98
C ILE A 245 0.46 8.21 -20.64
N ILE A 246 -0.58 7.79 -19.91
CA ILE A 246 -0.43 6.97 -18.70
C ILE A 246 0.37 5.70 -19.01
N ALA A 247 0.02 5.00 -20.08
CA ALA A 247 0.72 3.79 -20.51
C ALA A 247 2.18 4.06 -20.88
N VAL A 248 2.46 5.15 -21.60
CA VAL A 248 3.83 5.58 -21.95
C VAL A 248 4.64 5.92 -20.70
N THR A 249 4.07 6.69 -19.77
CA THR A 249 4.75 7.07 -18.52
C THR A 249 5.01 5.87 -17.63
N SER A 250 4.17 4.84 -17.66
CA SER A 250 4.34 3.62 -16.85
C SER A 250 5.21 2.53 -17.48
N LEU A 251 5.72 2.74 -18.72
CA LEU A 251 6.58 1.76 -19.43
C LEU A 251 7.77 1.23 -18.63
N PRO A 252 8.49 2.02 -17.79
CA PRO A 252 9.60 1.49 -17.00
C PRO A 252 9.23 0.32 -16.09
N PHE A 253 7.95 0.17 -15.75
CA PHE A 253 7.42 -0.95 -14.97
C PHE A 253 6.64 -1.94 -15.84
N THR A 254 5.71 -1.45 -16.67
CA THR A 254 4.76 -2.32 -17.38
C THR A 254 5.42 -3.13 -18.49
N LEU A 255 6.44 -2.59 -19.16
CA LEU A 255 7.09 -3.29 -20.26
C LEU A 255 7.93 -4.49 -19.78
N PRO A 256 8.85 -4.35 -18.78
CA PRO A 256 9.54 -5.50 -18.20
C PRO A 256 8.59 -6.58 -17.69
N LEU A 257 7.52 -6.17 -17.00
CA LEU A 257 6.53 -7.10 -16.45
C LEU A 257 5.77 -7.85 -17.56
N ALA A 258 5.32 -7.15 -18.59
CA ALA A 258 4.67 -7.81 -19.73
C ALA A 258 5.62 -8.78 -20.45
N MET A 259 6.90 -8.41 -20.61
CA MET A 259 7.90 -9.29 -21.21
C MET A 259 8.16 -10.54 -20.35
N SER A 260 8.13 -10.43 -19.02
CA SER A 260 8.30 -11.61 -18.15
C SER A 260 7.12 -12.57 -18.31
N TYR A 261 5.88 -12.06 -18.39
CA TYR A 261 4.71 -12.90 -18.65
C TYR A 261 4.71 -13.55 -20.03
N VAL A 262 5.16 -12.85 -21.08
CA VAL A 262 5.29 -13.44 -22.42
C VAL A 262 6.36 -14.53 -22.44
N ARG A 263 7.48 -14.33 -21.74
CA ARG A 263 8.62 -15.25 -21.76
C ARG A 263 8.38 -16.49 -20.90
N PHE A 264 7.79 -16.32 -19.73
CA PHE A 264 7.70 -17.38 -18.73
C PHE A 264 6.28 -17.88 -18.54
N GLY A 265 5.25 -17.17 -18.99
CA GLY A 265 3.87 -17.40 -18.57
C GLY A 265 3.57 -16.70 -17.24
N ALA A 266 2.36 -16.91 -16.70
CA ALA A 266 1.93 -16.30 -15.45
C ALA A 266 0.95 -17.18 -14.68
N GLU A 267 1.18 -17.25 -13.37
CA GLU A 267 0.34 -17.93 -12.38
C GLU A 267 -0.03 -16.92 -11.28
N ASN A 268 -1.26 -16.39 -11.31
CA ASN A 268 -1.65 -15.28 -10.44
C ASN A 268 -2.47 -15.72 -9.22
N TRP A 269 -1.79 -16.01 -8.11
CA TRP A 269 -2.44 -16.34 -6.84
C TRP A 269 -2.95 -15.15 -6.04
N GLN A 270 -2.50 -13.92 -6.34
CA GLN A 270 -3.03 -12.72 -5.66
C GLN A 270 -4.52 -12.52 -5.86
N ALA A 271 -5.02 -12.96 -7.02
CA ALA A 271 -6.43 -12.88 -7.35
C ALA A 271 -7.29 -13.89 -6.56
N ALA A 272 -6.70 -15.00 -6.10
CA ALA A 272 -7.39 -16.05 -5.37
C ALA A 272 -7.63 -15.71 -3.89
N TRP A 273 -6.80 -14.82 -3.30
CA TRP A 273 -6.91 -14.45 -1.89
C TRP A 273 -8.32 -13.97 -1.53
N PHE A 274 -8.93 -14.66 -0.58
CA PHE A 274 -10.27 -14.38 -0.10
C PHE A 274 -10.36 -14.62 1.41
N ILE A 275 -11.13 -13.77 2.06
CA ILE A 275 -11.56 -13.92 3.45
C ILE A 275 -13.07 -13.60 3.52
N GLU A 276 -13.78 -14.19 4.47
CA GLU A 276 -15.24 -14.08 4.56
C GLU A 276 -15.73 -12.64 4.68
N GLU A 277 -14.96 -11.76 5.33
CA GLU A 277 -15.25 -10.33 5.48
C GLU A 277 -15.36 -9.59 4.15
N TYR A 278 -14.86 -10.14 3.05
CA TYR A 278 -15.03 -9.55 1.71
C TYR A 278 -16.47 -9.65 1.19
N LEU A 279 -17.32 -10.48 1.81
CA LEU A 279 -18.75 -10.54 1.52
C LEU A 279 -19.52 -9.40 2.18
N ASP A 280 -18.95 -8.72 3.17
CA ASP A 280 -19.64 -7.64 3.88
C ASP A 280 -19.90 -6.45 2.96
N LEU A 281 -21.17 -6.01 2.93
CA LEU A 281 -21.53 -4.83 2.16
C LEU A 281 -20.92 -3.59 2.83
N TYR A 282 -20.16 -2.81 2.05
CA TYR A 282 -19.53 -1.62 2.57
C TYR A 282 -20.56 -0.52 2.84
N LEU A 283 -20.95 -0.35 4.10
CA LEU A 283 -21.96 0.63 4.53
C LEU A 283 -21.46 1.54 5.67
N PRO A 284 -20.36 2.27 5.48
CA PRO A 284 -19.69 3.02 6.56
C PRO A 284 -20.59 4.07 7.22
N PHE A 285 -21.63 4.54 6.52
CA PHE A 285 -22.60 5.52 7.00
C PHE A 285 -23.57 4.98 8.06
N PHE A 286 -23.57 3.67 8.35
CA PHE A 286 -24.28 3.09 9.50
C PHE A 286 -23.38 2.89 10.72
N ASP A 287 -22.06 3.09 10.58
CA ASP A 287 -21.14 2.99 11.70
C ASP A 287 -21.28 4.23 12.59
N PHE A 288 -21.45 4.02 13.91
CA PHE A 288 -21.48 5.11 14.88
C PHE A 288 -20.06 5.63 15.16
N SER A 289 -19.49 6.32 14.16
CA SER A 289 -18.15 6.90 14.18
C SER A 289 -18.12 8.25 13.46
N ILE A 290 -17.04 9.03 13.63
CA ILE A 290 -16.88 10.29 12.91
C ILE A 290 -16.71 10.03 11.40
N PHE A 291 -16.01 8.95 11.01
CA PHE A 291 -15.95 8.54 9.62
C PHE A 291 -17.34 8.21 9.08
N GLY A 292 -18.18 7.49 9.84
CA GLY A 292 -19.55 7.19 9.43
C GLY A 292 -20.41 8.44 9.25
N ALA A 293 -20.26 9.43 10.14
CA ALA A 293 -20.93 10.73 9.98
C ALA A 293 -20.45 11.48 8.72
N VAL A 294 -19.14 11.51 8.44
CA VAL A 294 -18.58 12.11 7.22
C VAL A 294 -19.09 11.36 5.99
N ALA A 295 -19.10 10.03 6.02
CA ALA A 295 -19.62 9.18 4.96
C ALA A 295 -21.11 9.43 4.68
N LEU A 296 -21.92 9.58 5.73
CA LEU A 296 -23.34 9.90 5.62
C LEU A 296 -23.56 11.28 4.98
N VAL A 297 -22.82 12.30 5.43
CA VAL A 297 -22.86 13.64 4.82
C VAL A 297 -22.43 13.57 3.36
N GLY A 298 -21.40 12.78 3.04
CA GLY A 298 -20.95 12.54 1.68
C GLY A 298 -22.03 11.92 0.82
N LEU A 299 -22.67 10.86 1.30
CA LEU A 299 -23.77 10.18 0.63
C LEU A 299 -24.95 11.14 0.36
N ILE A 300 -25.39 11.90 1.38
CA ILE A 300 -26.44 12.91 1.23
C ILE A 300 -26.05 13.95 0.17
N SER A 301 -24.78 14.38 0.17
CA SER A 301 -24.26 15.36 -0.78
C SER A 301 -24.30 14.85 -2.22
N LEU A 302 -24.05 13.55 -2.45
CA LEU A 302 -24.18 12.93 -3.76
C LEU A 302 -25.60 13.07 -4.33
N PHE A 303 -26.62 12.95 -3.48
CA PHE A 303 -28.02 13.10 -3.89
C PHE A 303 -28.43 14.57 -4.06
N LEU A 304 -28.13 15.42 -3.07
CA LEU A 304 -28.58 16.82 -3.06
C LEU A 304 -27.89 17.66 -4.13
N LEU A 305 -26.62 17.38 -4.42
CA LEU A 305 -25.81 18.16 -5.36
C LEU A 305 -25.60 17.42 -6.70
N ARG A 306 -26.43 16.43 -7.03
CA ARG A 306 -26.33 15.55 -8.22
C ARG A 306 -26.22 16.27 -9.58
N GLN A 307 -26.57 17.55 -9.64
CA GLN A 307 -26.46 18.36 -10.86
C GLN A 307 -25.03 18.83 -11.14
N LYS A 308 -24.17 18.86 -10.13
CA LYS A 308 -22.78 19.29 -10.25
C LYS A 308 -21.91 18.18 -10.84
N ILE A 309 -20.99 18.54 -11.74
CA ILE A 309 -20.14 17.57 -12.44
C ILE A 309 -19.21 16.81 -11.48
N GLU A 310 -18.66 17.50 -10.49
CA GLU A 310 -17.79 16.95 -9.46
C GLU A 310 -18.51 15.85 -8.67
N ILE A 311 -19.80 16.08 -8.39
CA ILE A 311 -20.65 15.15 -7.66
C ILE A 311 -21.04 13.95 -8.53
N LYS A 312 -21.29 14.15 -9.83
CA LYS A 312 -21.50 13.03 -10.77
C LYS A 312 -20.26 12.15 -10.89
N VAL A 313 -19.06 12.75 -10.93
CA VAL A 313 -17.79 12.02 -10.92
C VAL A 313 -17.68 11.17 -9.65
N LEU A 314 -17.86 11.78 -8.49
CA LEU A 314 -17.80 11.05 -7.21
C LEU A 314 -18.84 9.95 -7.13
N GLY A 315 -20.09 10.23 -7.53
CA GLY A 315 -21.15 9.22 -7.62
C GLY A 315 -20.78 8.05 -8.53
N SER A 316 -20.15 8.32 -9.68
CA SER A 316 -19.70 7.28 -10.61
C SER A 316 -18.58 6.40 -10.04
N ILE A 317 -17.64 6.97 -9.28
CA ILE A 317 -16.57 6.20 -8.61
C ILE A 317 -17.18 5.31 -7.52
N LEU A 318 -18.08 5.85 -6.69
CA LEU A 318 -18.73 5.07 -5.64
C LEU A 318 -19.56 3.92 -6.24
N LEU A 319 -20.34 4.19 -7.29
CA LEU A 319 -21.09 3.14 -8.00
C LEU A 319 -20.18 2.10 -8.64
N ALA A 320 -19.01 2.50 -9.15
CA ALA A 320 -18.03 1.55 -9.67
C ALA A 320 -17.47 0.63 -8.58
N CYS A 321 -17.22 1.14 -7.37
CA CYS A 321 -16.82 0.29 -6.23
C CYS A 321 -17.91 -0.75 -5.90
N TYR A 322 -19.18 -0.36 -5.84
CA TYR A 322 -20.27 -1.32 -5.63
C TYR A 322 -20.48 -2.28 -6.81
N THR A 323 -20.28 -1.80 -8.04
CA THR A 323 -20.32 -2.66 -9.24
C THR A 323 -19.23 -3.71 -9.20
N TRP A 324 -18.02 -3.33 -8.78
CA TRP A 324 -16.91 -4.26 -8.56
C TRP A 324 -17.28 -5.33 -7.54
N GLN A 325 -17.82 -4.94 -6.38
CA GLN A 325 -18.28 -5.90 -5.37
C GLN A 325 -19.37 -6.82 -5.91
N ALA A 326 -20.34 -6.29 -6.67
CA ALA A 326 -21.39 -7.09 -7.29
C ALA A 326 -20.83 -8.10 -8.31
N ILE A 327 -19.82 -7.72 -9.10
CA ILE A 327 -19.11 -8.63 -10.00
C ILE A 327 -18.42 -9.73 -9.19
N SER A 328 -17.69 -9.38 -8.12
CA SER A 328 -17.04 -10.39 -7.26
C SER A 328 -18.05 -11.36 -6.62
N LEU A 329 -19.20 -10.88 -6.14
CA LEU A 329 -20.26 -11.74 -5.61
C LEU A 329 -20.85 -12.65 -6.70
N TYR A 330 -21.03 -12.11 -7.90
CA TYR A 330 -21.48 -12.90 -9.05
C TYR A 330 -20.49 -14.02 -9.39
N THR A 331 -19.19 -13.74 -9.42
CA THR A 331 -18.19 -14.77 -9.72
C THR A 331 -18.10 -15.82 -8.63
N ILE A 332 -18.21 -15.44 -7.35
CA ILE A 332 -18.24 -16.41 -6.24
C ILE A 332 -19.46 -17.32 -6.39
N TYR A 333 -20.64 -16.76 -6.66
CA TYR A 333 -21.86 -17.56 -6.78
C TYR A 333 -21.82 -18.57 -7.95
N PHE A 334 -21.26 -18.19 -9.11
CA PHE A 334 -21.27 -19.04 -10.31
C PHE A 334 -20.01 -19.88 -10.52
N TRP A 335 -18.87 -19.45 -10.00
CA TRP A 335 -17.56 -20.07 -10.25
C TRP A 335 -16.80 -20.46 -8.98
N ASP A 336 -17.39 -20.24 -7.80
CA ASP A 336 -16.76 -20.55 -6.50
C ASP A 336 -15.35 -19.93 -6.40
N ALA A 337 -15.23 -18.71 -6.96
CA ALA A 337 -13.98 -17.97 -7.04
C ALA A 337 -14.24 -16.46 -7.07
N PRO A 338 -13.43 -15.65 -6.36
CA PRO A 338 -13.53 -14.20 -6.44
C PRO A 338 -13.01 -13.72 -7.80
N PHE A 339 -13.63 -12.66 -8.34
CA PHE A 339 -13.15 -12.06 -9.58
C PHE A 339 -11.74 -11.49 -9.40
N LEU A 340 -11.60 -10.63 -8.39
CA LEU A 340 -10.39 -9.99 -7.92
C LEU A 340 -10.61 -9.52 -6.47
N PRO A 341 -9.54 -9.18 -5.71
CA PRO A 341 -9.65 -8.80 -4.31
C PRO A 341 -10.65 -7.65 -4.07
N ALA A 342 -11.41 -7.72 -2.96
CA ALA A 342 -12.38 -6.71 -2.53
C ALA A 342 -11.71 -5.44 -1.94
N LYS A 343 -10.73 -4.89 -2.67
CA LYS A 343 -9.94 -3.71 -2.27
C LYS A 343 -10.55 -2.33 -2.54
N PRO A 344 -11.55 -2.10 -3.43
CA PRO A 344 -11.99 -0.74 -3.76
C PRO A 344 -12.42 0.11 -2.55
N PHE A 345 -12.96 -0.53 -1.51
CA PHE A 345 -13.47 0.19 -0.35
C PHE A 345 -12.41 0.56 0.70
N LEU A 346 -11.20 -0.02 0.63
CA LEU A 346 -10.15 0.24 1.63
C LEU A 346 -9.78 1.73 1.70
N PHE A 347 -9.66 2.38 0.53
CA PHE A 347 -9.36 3.82 0.43
C PHE A 347 -10.21 4.55 -0.60
N LEU A 348 -10.45 3.99 -1.79
CA LEU A 348 -11.10 4.70 -2.89
C LEU A 348 -12.57 5.06 -2.58
N GLY A 349 -13.32 4.13 -1.99
CA GLY A 349 -14.69 4.37 -1.52
C GLY A 349 -14.77 5.47 -0.44
N GLY A 350 -13.93 5.36 0.59
CA GLY A 350 -13.84 6.36 1.67
C GLY A 350 -13.41 7.74 1.17
N ALA A 351 -12.38 7.81 0.33
CA ALA A 351 -11.93 9.06 -0.29
C ALA A 351 -13.02 9.74 -1.12
N THR A 352 -13.83 8.94 -1.84
CA THR A 352 -14.96 9.43 -2.63
C THR A 352 -16.05 10.06 -1.75
N LEU A 353 -16.43 9.38 -0.67
CA LEU A 353 -17.43 9.88 0.27
C LEU A 353 -16.93 11.13 1.01
N SER A 354 -15.66 11.15 1.42
CA SER A 354 -15.05 12.30 2.09
C SER A 354 -14.90 13.51 1.18
N ALA A 355 -14.60 13.30 -0.10
CA ALA A 355 -14.65 14.36 -1.11
C ALA A 355 -16.07 14.91 -1.27
N ALA A 356 -17.07 14.04 -1.38
CA ALA A 356 -18.47 14.45 -1.51
C ALA A 356 -18.94 15.24 -0.30
N ALA A 357 -18.52 14.83 0.90
CA ALA A 357 -18.78 15.54 2.15
C ALA A 357 -18.13 16.94 2.14
N ALA A 358 -16.92 17.09 1.62
CA ALA A 358 -16.26 18.39 1.49
C ALA A 358 -17.09 19.36 0.61
N PHE A 359 -17.59 18.90 -0.53
CA PHE A 359 -18.47 19.71 -1.39
C PHE A 359 -19.81 20.05 -0.71
N GLY A 360 -20.45 19.08 -0.05
CA GLY A 360 -21.71 19.30 0.67
C GLY A 360 -21.59 20.28 1.83
N LEU A 361 -20.58 20.10 2.67
CA LEU A 361 -20.29 20.99 3.79
C LEU A 361 -19.92 22.40 3.30
N THR A 362 -19.21 22.52 2.18
CA THR A 362 -18.93 23.82 1.56
C THR A 362 -20.21 24.57 1.21
N GLU A 363 -21.18 23.89 0.58
CA GLU A 363 -22.49 24.48 0.25
C GLU A 363 -23.31 24.81 1.51
N LEU A 364 -23.26 23.95 2.53
CA LEU A 364 -23.96 24.18 3.80
C LEU A 364 -23.39 25.41 4.53
N ILE A 365 -22.06 25.52 4.60
CA ILE A 365 -21.36 26.67 5.23
C ILE A 365 -21.68 27.98 4.50
N ALA A 366 -21.82 27.94 3.17
CA ALA A 366 -22.20 29.11 2.38
C ALA A 366 -23.61 29.63 2.72
N LYS A 367 -24.52 28.75 3.16
CA LYS A 367 -25.89 29.12 3.55
C LYS A 367 -26.00 29.68 4.98
N VAL A 368 -25.00 29.48 5.84
CA VAL A 368 -25.01 29.99 7.22
C VAL A 368 -24.68 31.49 7.24
N LYS A 369 -25.71 32.33 7.38
CA LYS A 369 -25.56 33.80 7.45
C LYS A 369 -25.09 34.31 8.82
N ASN A 370 -25.42 33.61 9.91
CA ASN A 370 -25.08 34.05 11.26
C ASN A 370 -23.61 33.74 11.57
N ASN A 371 -22.79 34.79 11.70
CA ASN A 371 -21.35 34.66 11.98
C ASN A 371 -21.04 33.96 13.31
N ARG A 372 -21.87 34.12 14.35
CA ARG A 372 -21.67 33.42 15.65
C ARG A 372 -21.93 31.93 15.51
N LEU A 373 -22.99 31.55 14.80
CA LEU A 373 -23.29 30.15 14.52
C LEU A 373 -22.21 29.53 13.63
N LYS A 374 -21.78 30.25 12.58
CA LYS A 374 -20.70 29.81 11.69
C LYS A 374 -19.39 29.59 12.46
N PHE A 375 -19.05 30.51 13.36
CA PHE A 375 -17.90 30.38 14.24
C PHE A 375 -18.02 29.12 15.12
N GLY A 376 -19.15 28.95 15.82
CA GLY A 376 -19.38 27.79 16.68
C GLY A 376 -19.29 26.45 15.93
N LEU A 377 -19.88 26.38 14.72
CA LEU A 377 -19.81 25.20 13.86
C LEU A 377 -18.37 24.90 13.41
N VAL A 378 -17.60 25.91 13.01
CA VAL A 378 -16.20 25.74 12.61
C VAL A 378 -15.36 25.28 13.79
N SER A 379 -15.52 25.87 14.98
CA SER A 379 -14.80 25.47 16.18
C SER A 379 -15.12 24.04 16.59
N LEU A 380 -16.40 23.65 16.60
CA LEU A 380 -16.81 22.28 16.89
C LEU A 380 -16.25 21.29 15.86
N SER A 381 -16.35 21.64 14.58
CA SER A 381 -15.83 20.82 13.47
C SER A 381 -14.32 20.64 13.57
N LEU A 382 -13.58 21.69 13.96
CA LEU A 382 -12.13 21.61 14.15
C LEU A 382 -11.77 20.63 15.27
N VAL A 383 -12.46 20.66 16.41
CA VAL A 383 -12.21 19.73 17.52
C VAL A 383 -12.53 18.29 17.11
N LEU A 384 -13.70 18.07 16.49
CA LEU A 384 -14.11 16.75 16.01
C LEU A 384 -13.14 16.21 14.96
N PHE A 385 -12.76 17.03 13.98
CA PHE A 385 -11.78 16.65 12.96
C PHE A 385 -10.41 16.35 13.56
N SER A 386 -9.91 17.22 14.44
CA SER A 386 -8.62 17.01 15.11
C SER A 386 -8.59 15.72 15.92
N SER A 387 -9.75 15.27 16.42
CA SER A 387 -9.85 13.98 17.12
C SER A 387 -9.63 12.76 16.22
N GLN A 388 -9.81 12.92 14.91
CA GLN A 388 -9.59 11.88 13.90
C GLN A 388 -8.18 11.91 13.30
N LEU A 389 -7.35 12.89 13.64
CA LEU A 389 -5.97 12.95 13.16
C LEU A 389 -5.10 11.96 13.94
N ILE A 390 -3.95 11.59 13.35
CA ILE A 390 -3.01 10.66 13.96
C ILE A 390 -2.49 11.10 15.33
N PHE A 391 -2.50 12.41 15.59
CA PHE A 391 -2.17 13.02 16.87
C PHE A 391 -3.40 13.37 17.72
N GLY A 392 -4.59 12.87 17.37
CA GLY A 392 -5.81 13.09 18.13
C GLY A 392 -5.68 12.64 19.60
N PRO A 393 -6.61 13.07 20.48
CA PRO A 393 -6.54 12.81 21.92
C PRO A 393 -6.77 11.33 22.26
N MET A 394 -7.16 10.52 21.27
CA MET A 394 -7.29 9.08 21.34
C MET A 394 -5.89 8.43 21.30
N ILE A 395 -5.13 8.54 22.39
CA ILE A 395 -4.06 7.55 22.64
C ILE A 395 -4.75 6.25 23.04
N SER A 396 -5.27 5.54 22.04
CA SER A 396 -5.93 4.26 22.21
C SER A 396 -4.95 3.24 22.79
N SER A 397 -5.49 2.20 23.43
CA SER A 397 -4.75 1.00 23.78
C SER A 397 -3.99 0.44 22.58
N GLU A 398 -4.57 0.55 21.38
CA GLU A 398 -3.98 0.16 20.11
C GLU A 398 -2.69 0.93 19.77
N ILE A 399 -2.70 2.27 19.80
CA ILE A 399 -1.47 3.06 19.53
C ILE A 399 -0.36 2.68 20.54
N LYS A 400 -0.71 2.51 21.83
CA LYS A 400 0.25 2.07 22.86
C LYS A 400 0.80 0.68 22.57
N TYR A 401 -0.06 -0.25 22.13
CA TYR A 401 0.33 -1.60 21.75
C TYR A 401 1.34 -1.58 20.61
N HIS A 402 1.04 -0.88 19.51
CA HIS A 402 1.93 -0.78 18.35
C HIS A 402 3.24 -0.02 18.66
N LEU A 403 3.18 1.04 19.48
CA LEU A 403 4.38 1.73 19.96
C LEU A 403 5.32 0.82 20.75
N ASN A 404 4.77 -0.09 21.56
CA ASN A 404 5.58 -1.10 22.25
C ASN A 404 6.11 -2.14 21.27
N LEU A 405 5.25 -2.65 20.39
CA LEU A 405 5.59 -3.69 19.41
C LEU A 405 6.75 -3.27 18.51
N THR A 406 6.65 -2.10 17.89
CA THR A 406 7.67 -1.51 17.00
C THR A 406 9.05 -1.35 17.65
N ARG A 407 9.12 -1.35 18.99
CA ARG A 407 10.35 -1.14 19.76
C ARG A 407 10.90 -2.39 20.39
N ASN A 408 10.17 -3.49 20.32
CA ASN A 408 10.68 -4.75 20.81
C ASN A 408 11.96 -5.06 20.03
N PRO A 409 13.07 -5.36 20.71
CA PRO A 409 14.26 -5.80 20.02
C PRO A 409 13.91 -7.05 19.21
N LEU A 410 14.57 -7.19 18.06
CA LEU A 410 14.52 -8.45 17.34
C LEU A 410 15.00 -9.57 18.27
N ARG A 411 14.42 -10.76 18.10
CA ARG A 411 14.85 -11.94 18.85
C ARG A 411 16.34 -12.17 18.59
N GLU A 412 17.09 -12.61 19.60
CA GLU A 412 18.54 -12.81 19.51
C GLU A 412 18.93 -13.69 18.31
N GLU A 413 18.12 -14.70 18.05
CA GLU A 413 18.19 -15.63 16.94
C GLU A 413 18.18 -14.93 15.57
N PHE A 414 17.25 -13.99 15.37
CA PHE A 414 17.16 -13.18 14.15
C PHE A 414 18.32 -12.19 14.02
N MET A 415 18.79 -11.62 15.15
CA MET A 415 19.96 -10.74 15.15
C MET A 415 21.24 -11.49 14.75
N ASN A 416 21.42 -12.70 15.27
CA ASN A 416 22.54 -13.56 14.93
C ASN A 416 22.49 -13.98 13.46
N LEU A 417 21.32 -14.41 12.98
CA LEU A 417 21.12 -14.76 11.57
C LEU A 417 21.43 -13.57 10.65
N LYS A 418 20.88 -12.39 10.95
CA LYS A 418 21.17 -11.15 10.21
C LYS A 418 22.67 -10.89 10.14
N GLY A 419 23.35 -10.88 11.28
CA GLY A 419 24.79 -10.60 11.36
C GLY A 419 25.66 -11.63 10.66
N ASN A 420 25.20 -12.88 10.55
CA ASN A 420 25.88 -13.92 9.78
C ASN A 420 25.66 -13.75 8.27
N LEU A 421 24.44 -13.44 7.84
CA LEU A 421 24.11 -13.18 6.44
C LEU A 421 24.84 -11.93 5.90
N GLU A 422 24.92 -10.85 6.69
CA GLU A 422 25.63 -9.61 6.29
C GLU A 422 27.15 -9.80 6.06
N LYS A 423 27.74 -10.88 6.56
CA LYS A 423 29.16 -11.22 6.33
C LYS A 423 29.40 -11.91 4.99
N ILE A 424 28.35 -12.34 4.31
CA ILE A 424 28.43 -13.05 3.03
C ILE A 424 28.47 -12.01 1.91
N SER A 425 29.65 -11.81 1.31
CA SER A 425 29.90 -10.69 0.37
C SER A 425 29.13 -10.76 -0.95
N ASP A 426 28.77 -11.95 -1.39
CA ASP A 426 28.09 -12.25 -2.66
C ASP A 426 26.64 -12.74 -2.43
N LEU A 427 26.06 -12.48 -1.24
CA LEU A 427 24.72 -12.93 -0.88
C LEU A 427 23.66 -12.56 -1.94
N ASP A 428 23.76 -11.35 -2.49
CA ASP A 428 22.81 -10.80 -3.46
C ASP A 428 22.79 -11.55 -4.80
N ASN A 429 23.82 -12.36 -5.07
CA ASN A 429 23.95 -13.18 -6.28
C ASN A 429 23.50 -14.63 -6.08
N LEU A 430 23.08 -15.01 -4.87
CA LEU A 430 22.69 -16.39 -4.55
C LEU A 430 21.17 -16.53 -4.54
N THR A 431 20.64 -17.50 -5.29
CA THR A 431 19.25 -17.93 -5.12
C THR A 431 19.17 -18.93 -3.96
N VAL A 432 18.46 -18.56 -2.90
CA VAL A 432 18.41 -19.30 -1.62
C VAL A 432 17.10 -20.07 -1.47
N LEU A 433 17.18 -21.37 -1.20
CA LEU A 433 16.05 -22.14 -0.67
C LEU A 433 16.05 -21.99 0.86
N SER A 434 15.01 -21.35 1.40
CA SER A 434 14.94 -20.96 2.81
C SER A 434 13.85 -21.71 3.57
N SER A 435 14.09 -21.99 4.86
CA SER A 435 13.14 -22.59 5.80
C SER A 435 11.87 -21.78 6.10
N GLY A 436 11.62 -20.67 5.40
CA GLY A 436 10.47 -19.80 5.63
C GLY A 436 10.74 -18.78 6.73
N VAL A 437 11.80 -17.97 6.56
CA VAL A 437 12.09 -16.78 7.39
C VAL A 437 11.96 -15.51 6.55
N PRO A 438 10.77 -15.21 6.00
CA PRO A 438 10.61 -14.13 5.03
C PRO A 438 10.77 -12.73 5.65
N GLU A 439 10.61 -12.58 6.97
CA GLU A 439 10.86 -11.33 7.69
C GLU A 439 12.33 -10.89 7.57
N MET A 440 13.23 -11.85 7.30
CA MET A 440 14.65 -11.55 7.13
C MET A 440 14.91 -10.67 5.88
N SER A 441 14.03 -10.76 4.88
CA SER A 441 14.12 -9.92 3.67
C SER A 441 13.97 -8.42 3.96
N ALA A 442 13.37 -8.04 5.08
CA ALA A 442 13.26 -6.65 5.50
C ALA A 442 14.60 -6.04 5.95
N PHE A 443 15.63 -6.86 6.18
CA PHE A 443 16.93 -6.40 6.68
C PHE A 443 18.11 -6.79 5.79
N VAL A 444 17.98 -7.86 5.00
CA VAL A 444 18.99 -8.29 4.02
C VAL A 444 18.30 -8.61 2.68
N PRO A 445 18.89 -8.25 1.53
CA PRO A 445 18.23 -8.32 0.22
C PRO A 445 18.25 -9.75 -0.38
N LEU A 446 17.78 -10.74 0.37
CA LEU A 446 17.77 -12.15 -0.03
C LEU A 446 17.00 -12.39 -1.33
N ASP A 447 17.54 -13.25 -2.19
CA ASP A 447 16.87 -13.81 -3.36
C ASP A 447 16.41 -15.23 -3.04
N TYR A 448 15.12 -15.52 -3.23
CA TYR A 448 14.53 -16.79 -2.85
C TYR A 448 14.31 -17.66 -4.07
N TYR A 449 14.57 -18.96 -3.91
CA TYR A 449 14.12 -19.94 -4.90
C TYR A 449 12.59 -19.96 -4.98
N VAL A 450 11.89 -19.83 -3.87
CA VAL A 450 10.43 -19.80 -3.80
C VAL A 450 10.01 -18.96 -2.60
N SER A 451 9.01 -18.09 -2.78
CA SER A 451 8.47 -17.28 -1.69
C SER A 451 7.85 -18.17 -0.60
N HIS A 452 7.86 -17.70 0.64
CA HIS A 452 7.16 -18.37 1.73
C HIS A 452 5.63 -18.37 1.50
N ASN A 453 5.07 -17.27 0.99
CA ASN A 453 3.62 -17.11 0.81
C ASN A 453 3.27 -17.05 -0.68
N ILE A 454 2.38 -17.94 -1.12
CA ILE A 454 1.95 -18.04 -2.51
C ILE A 454 1.37 -16.74 -3.06
N HIS A 455 0.67 -15.96 -2.22
CA HIS A 455 0.06 -14.67 -2.56
C HIS A 455 1.07 -13.55 -2.76
N PHE A 456 2.31 -13.73 -2.29
CA PHE A 456 3.39 -12.77 -2.53
C PHE A 456 4.40 -13.28 -3.55
N SER A 457 4.07 -14.37 -4.26
CA SER A 457 4.92 -14.85 -5.35
C SER A 457 4.68 -14.04 -6.63
N HIS A 458 5.77 -13.71 -7.34
CA HIS A 458 5.69 -13.10 -8.67
C HIS A 458 4.95 -14.06 -9.62
N PRO A 459 3.97 -13.61 -10.43
CA PRO A 459 3.20 -14.53 -11.28
C PRO A 459 4.04 -15.31 -12.31
N ALA A 460 5.07 -14.69 -12.88
CA ALA A 460 6.04 -15.37 -13.75
C ALA A 460 7.03 -16.32 -13.02
N ALA A 461 6.97 -16.43 -11.69
CA ALA A 461 7.86 -17.31 -10.94
C ALA A 461 7.39 -18.77 -10.93
N HIS A 462 6.12 -19.05 -11.23
CA HIS A 462 5.51 -20.39 -11.14
C HIS A 462 5.72 -21.02 -9.78
N PHE A 463 5.00 -20.45 -8.81
CA PHE A 463 5.08 -20.89 -7.42
C PHE A 463 4.78 -22.38 -7.30
N SER A 464 3.72 -22.86 -7.96
CA SER A 464 3.29 -24.26 -7.83
C SER A 464 4.39 -25.22 -8.27
N ASP A 465 5.02 -24.98 -9.42
CA ASP A 465 6.11 -25.81 -9.93
C ASP A 465 7.31 -25.84 -8.97
N ARG A 466 7.69 -24.66 -8.45
CA ARG A 466 8.80 -24.54 -7.49
C ARG A 466 8.48 -25.23 -6.17
N PHE A 467 7.24 -25.09 -5.68
CA PHE A 467 6.77 -25.76 -4.47
C PHE A 467 6.74 -27.28 -4.63
N TYR A 468 6.19 -27.80 -5.73
CA TYR A 468 6.18 -29.23 -6.01
C TYR A 468 7.59 -29.80 -6.18
N PHE A 469 8.49 -29.04 -6.79
CA PHE A 469 9.90 -29.40 -6.84
C PHE A 469 10.53 -29.50 -5.45
N VAL A 470 10.32 -28.50 -4.58
CA VAL A 470 10.81 -28.55 -3.19
C VAL A 470 10.23 -29.74 -2.42
N ARG A 471 8.95 -30.05 -2.63
CA ARG A 471 8.33 -31.25 -2.05
C ARG A 471 9.00 -32.53 -2.55
N ASN A 472 9.25 -32.63 -3.86
CA ASN A 472 9.95 -33.78 -4.44
C ASN A 472 11.38 -33.93 -3.91
N LEU A 473 12.09 -32.84 -3.63
CA LEU A 473 13.41 -32.88 -3.00
C LEU A 473 13.38 -33.59 -1.64
N SER A 474 12.30 -33.43 -0.85
CA SER A 474 12.18 -34.10 0.45
C SER A 474 12.09 -35.63 0.36
N GLU A 475 11.75 -36.16 -0.83
CA GLU A 475 11.60 -37.59 -1.11
C GLU A 475 12.91 -38.25 -1.56
N ALA A 476 14.02 -37.51 -1.64
CA ALA A 476 15.32 -38.04 -2.06
C ALA A 476 15.78 -39.23 -1.19
N SER A 477 16.37 -40.24 -1.85
CA SER A 477 16.78 -41.47 -1.16
C SER A 477 17.96 -41.25 -0.21
N ASP A 478 18.87 -40.35 -0.58
CA ASP A 478 20.12 -40.03 0.13
C ASP A 478 20.64 -38.64 -0.29
N ALA A 479 21.74 -38.21 0.32
CA ALA A 479 22.34 -36.90 0.05
C ALA A 479 22.83 -36.72 -1.40
N LYS A 480 23.23 -37.80 -2.10
CA LYS A 480 23.64 -37.73 -3.50
C LYS A 480 22.44 -37.46 -4.39
N ASP A 481 21.37 -38.23 -4.21
CA ASP A 481 20.11 -38.04 -4.95
C ASP A 481 19.55 -36.62 -4.72
N PHE A 482 19.56 -36.15 -3.48
CA PHE A 482 19.12 -34.79 -3.14
C PHE A 482 19.95 -33.71 -3.87
N PHE A 483 21.28 -33.83 -3.85
CA PHE A 483 22.17 -32.90 -4.53
C PHE A 483 22.03 -32.92 -6.05
N GLU A 484 21.89 -34.10 -6.67
CA GLU A 484 21.65 -34.20 -8.11
C GLU A 484 20.31 -33.57 -8.51
N ARG A 485 19.25 -33.78 -7.71
CA ARG A 485 17.95 -33.14 -7.97
C ARG A 485 18.03 -31.62 -7.86
N LEU A 486 18.71 -31.09 -6.84
CA LEU A 486 18.93 -29.64 -6.70
C LEU A 486 19.56 -29.02 -7.95
N LYS A 487 20.52 -29.71 -8.60
CA LYS A 487 21.14 -29.25 -9.85
C LYS A 487 20.19 -29.26 -11.05
N THR A 488 19.13 -30.06 -10.99
CA THR A 488 18.08 -30.14 -12.04
C THR A 488 16.87 -29.23 -11.76
N SER A 489 17.02 -28.27 -10.85
CA SER A 489 15.96 -27.35 -10.46
C SER A 489 15.26 -26.69 -11.66
N PRO A 490 13.91 -26.73 -11.72
CA PRO A 490 13.17 -26.01 -12.75
C PRO A 490 13.29 -24.50 -12.52
N TRP A 491 13.26 -23.73 -13.61
CA TRP A 491 13.27 -22.26 -13.63
C TRP A 491 14.59 -21.56 -13.25
N SER A 492 15.11 -21.79 -12.05
CA SER A 492 16.36 -21.17 -11.59
C SER A 492 17.22 -22.14 -10.78
N LYS A 493 18.54 -21.93 -10.82
CA LYS A 493 19.48 -22.66 -9.96
C LYS A 493 19.18 -22.36 -8.49
N ILE A 494 19.45 -23.33 -7.62
CA ILE A 494 19.52 -23.12 -6.17
C ILE A 494 21.00 -23.09 -5.81
N ASP A 495 21.50 -21.97 -5.32
CA ASP A 495 22.93 -21.80 -4.98
C ASP A 495 23.22 -22.11 -3.52
N ALA A 496 22.24 -21.88 -2.64
CA ALA A 496 22.39 -22.07 -1.21
C ALA A 496 21.09 -22.50 -0.53
N LEU A 497 21.26 -23.12 0.64
CA LEU A 497 20.19 -23.51 1.54
C LEU A 497 20.33 -22.70 2.84
N LEU A 498 19.27 -22.02 3.26
CA LEU A 498 19.15 -21.40 4.58
C LEU A 498 18.15 -22.22 5.40
N LEU A 499 18.65 -23.06 6.30
CA LEU A 499 17.85 -24.07 6.97
C LEU A 499 17.73 -23.80 8.48
N LEU A 500 16.50 -23.82 8.99
CA LEU A 500 16.19 -23.88 10.42
C LEU A 500 16.41 -25.31 10.91
N LYS A 501 17.12 -25.49 12.02
CA LYS A 501 17.38 -26.79 12.65
C LYS A 501 16.15 -27.30 13.39
N GLY A 502 15.64 -28.45 12.98
CA GLY A 502 14.58 -29.18 13.69
C GLY A 502 15.07 -30.50 14.30
N PRO A 503 14.18 -31.22 15.01
CA PRO A 503 14.51 -32.51 15.60
C PRO A 503 14.57 -33.62 14.53
N GLY A 504 15.76 -33.82 13.95
CA GLY A 504 16.04 -34.88 12.96
C GLY A 504 15.74 -34.51 11.51
N TYR A 505 15.24 -33.31 11.27
CA TYR A 505 14.97 -32.76 9.94
C TYR A 505 15.05 -31.22 9.95
N TYR A 506 15.21 -30.62 8.78
CA TYR A 506 15.06 -29.19 8.55
C TYR A 506 13.65 -28.90 8.00
N PRO A 507 12.79 -28.15 8.72
CA PRO A 507 11.49 -27.73 8.20
C PRO A 507 11.64 -26.63 7.15
N ILE A 508 10.84 -26.71 6.08
CA ILE A 508 10.63 -25.66 5.09
C ILE A 508 9.16 -25.29 5.12
N ASN A 509 8.84 -24.10 5.63
CA ASN A 509 7.45 -23.68 5.82
C ASN A 509 6.95 -22.83 4.65
N PHE A 510 5.73 -23.11 4.24
CA PHE A 510 5.00 -22.38 3.21
C PHE A 510 3.62 -21.97 3.71
N TYR A 511 3.12 -20.84 3.24
CA TYR A 511 1.75 -20.40 3.39
C TYR A 511 1.05 -20.54 2.03
N LEU A 512 0.18 -21.54 1.93
CA LEU A 512 -0.58 -21.86 0.73
C LEU A 512 -1.98 -21.27 0.79
N ASP A 513 -2.59 -21.06 -0.37
CA ASP A 513 -3.99 -20.67 -0.47
C ASP A 513 -4.89 -21.83 -0.06
N ASN A 514 -5.97 -21.53 0.66
CA ASN A 514 -6.95 -22.48 1.17
C ASN A 514 -8.35 -21.89 0.98
N TYR A 515 -8.63 -21.35 -0.20
CA TYR A 515 -9.92 -20.77 -0.54
C TYR A 515 -11.10 -21.68 -0.13
N PRO A 516 -12.16 -21.15 0.51
CA PRO A 516 -12.38 -19.74 0.90
C PRO A 516 -11.86 -19.39 2.31
N LEU A 517 -11.12 -20.27 2.98
CA LEU A 517 -10.67 -20.15 4.37
C LEU A 517 -9.36 -19.35 4.53
N GLY A 518 -9.05 -18.44 3.59
CA GLY A 518 -7.77 -17.73 3.55
C GLY A 518 -6.63 -18.65 3.14
N GLY A 519 -5.62 -18.81 3.98
CA GLY A 519 -4.47 -19.68 3.69
C GLY A 519 -4.09 -20.59 4.84
N THR A 520 -3.25 -21.58 4.54
CA THR A 520 -2.83 -22.64 5.47
C THR A 520 -1.32 -22.82 5.45
N GLU A 521 -0.74 -23.10 6.62
CA GLU A 521 0.68 -23.41 6.73
C GLU A 521 0.94 -24.88 6.37
N VAL A 522 1.92 -25.09 5.50
CA VAL A 522 2.40 -26.42 5.08
C VAL A 522 3.90 -26.52 5.31
N GLU A 523 4.32 -27.60 5.97
CA GLU A 523 5.71 -27.89 6.26
C GLU A 523 6.21 -29.02 5.32
N VAL A 524 7.29 -28.75 4.60
CA VAL A 524 8.09 -29.77 3.91
C VAL A 524 9.31 -30.11 4.77
N ARG A 525 9.57 -31.40 5.00
CA ARG A 525 10.63 -31.84 5.93
C ARG A 525 11.81 -32.40 5.17
N PHE A 526 13.01 -31.82 5.35
CA PHE A 526 14.24 -32.38 4.80
C PHE A 526 14.98 -33.16 5.90
N PRO A 527 15.02 -34.51 5.84
CA PRO A 527 15.80 -35.30 6.80
C PRO A 527 17.27 -34.86 6.84
N HIS A 528 17.89 -34.83 8.03
CA HIS A 528 19.31 -34.43 8.15
C HIS A 528 20.25 -35.27 7.28
N ARG A 529 19.91 -36.54 7.02
CA ARG A 529 20.66 -37.45 6.14
C ARG A 529 20.79 -36.97 4.68
N LEU A 530 20.00 -35.97 4.26
CA LEU A 530 20.09 -35.39 2.91
C LEU A 530 21.23 -34.36 2.80
N ILE A 531 21.75 -33.88 3.93
CA ILE A 531 22.85 -32.93 3.98
C ILE A 531 24.15 -33.68 4.31
N ASP A 532 25.12 -33.60 3.42
CA ASP A 532 26.43 -34.26 3.54
C ASP A 532 27.54 -33.32 3.06
N GLU A 533 28.64 -33.24 3.82
CA GLU A 533 29.78 -32.36 3.54
C GLU A 533 30.47 -32.66 2.20
N ARG A 534 30.21 -33.83 1.57
CA ARG A 534 30.68 -34.12 0.22
C ARG A 534 30.04 -33.20 -0.82
N TYR A 535 28.78 -32.81 -0.63
CA TYR A 535 27.98 -32.05 -1.60
C TYR A 535 27.77 -30.59 -1.21
N PHE A 536 27.89 -30.28 0.08
CA PHE A 536 27.63 -28.93 0.62
C PHE A 536 28.86 -28.35 1.32
N VAL A 537 28.97 -27.03 1.30
CA VAL A 537 29.93 -26.27 2.12
C VAL A 537 29.15 -25.46 3.15
N THR A 538 29.39 -25.72 4.43
CA THR A 538 28.84 -24.92 5.52
C THR A 538 29.53 -23.56 5.55
N VAL A 539 28.76 -22.49 5.25
CA VAL A 539 29.26 -21.11 5.34
C VAL A 539 29.20 -20.62 6.77
N PHE A 540 28.08 -20.88 7.45
CA PHE A 540 27.96 -20.71 8.89
C PHE A 540 26.93 -21.71 9.45
N GLU A 541 27.08 -21.97 10.74
CA GLU A 541 26.15 -22.77 11.52
C GLU A 541 26.08 -22.18 12.93
N ASP A 542 24.88 -21.84 13.38
CA ASP A 542 24.63 -21.37 14.75
C ASP A 542 23.66 -22.31 15.48
N LYS A 543 23.13 -21.88 16.63
CA LYS A 543 22.23 -22.71 17.45
C LYS A 543 20.95 -23.10 16.70
N GLN A 544 20.46 -22.25 15.81
CA GLN A 544 19.17 -22.43 15.14
C GLN A 544 19.27 -22.59 13.63
N PHE A 545 20.23 -21.94 12.97
CA PHE A 545 20.31 -21.92 11.52
C PHE A 545 21.60 -22.55 11.02
N VAL A 546 21.52 -23.11 9.82
CA VAL A 546 22.68 -23.49 9.02
C VAL A 546 22.52 -22.88 7.62
N PHE A 547 23.59 -22.28 7.11
CA PHE A 547 23.65 -21.79 5.74
C PHE A 547 24.68 -22.61 4.95
N LEU A 548 24.19 -23.30 3.94
CA LEU A 548 24.94 -24.25 3.13
C LEU A 548 25.03 -23.74 1.70
N ARG A 549 26.20 -23.79 1.09
CA ARG A 549 26.36 -23.65 -0.36
C ARG A 549 26.44 -25.00 -1.02
N LEU A 550 25.85 -25.10 -2.21
CA LEU A 550 26.09 -26.26 -3.07
C LEU A 550 27.53 -26.18 -3.59
N LYS A 551 28.23 -27.31 -3.63
CA LYS A 551 29.50 -27.40 -4.35
C LYS A 551 29.25 -27.41 -5.85
N ASP A 552 30.22 -26.89 -6.60
CA ASP A 552 30.22 -26.95 -8.07
C ASP A 552 30.44 -28.38 -8.60
#